data_AF-A0AAD7VIP5-F1
#
_entry.id   AF-A0AAD7VIP5-F1
#
_cell.length_a   1.000
_cell.length_b   1.000
_cell.length_c   1.000
_cell.angle_alpha   90.00
_cell.angle_beta   90.00
_cell.angle_gamma   90.00
#
_symmetry.space_group_name_H-M   'P 1'
#
loop_
_entity.id
_entity.type
_entity.pdbx_description
1 polymer ?
#
loop_
_entity_poly.entity_id
_entity_poly.type
_entity_poly.pdbx_seq_one_letter_code
_entity_poly.pdbx_strand_id
1 'polypeptide(L)'
;MFLDDYINQIVLLKEWKVFKWFKTHVLDSKLQPSIADQELRSLLSLGGKLKDGDISLFIDAGILTRQLIDPEVYWFAIPNIGSLLKGLSQGRKEILSLLNHNHYKEMMLAPMERKRLRLSPLDMRFNLCDLIGMGHLRTVQTPTGLAVQVSKD
;
A
#
# COMPACT_ATOMS: atom_id res chain seq x y z
N MET A 1 -6.67 -1.26 7.28
CA MET A 1 -5.55 -0.41 7.70
C MET A 1 -4.62 -0.11 6.53
N PHE A 2 -3.77 -1.03 6.05
CA PHE A 2 -2.88 -0.76 4.90
C PHE A 2 -3.61 -0.37 3.62
N LEU A 3 -4.66 -1.13 3.26
CA LEU A 3 -5.43 -0.83 2.06
C LEU A 3 -6.12 0.53 2.15
N ASP A 4 -6.60 0.91 3.35
CA ASP A 4 -7.25 2.20 3.59
C ASP A 4 -6.23 3.34 3.52
N ASP A 5 -5.03 3.17 4.08
CA ASP A 5 -3.93 4.15 3.98
C ASP A 5 -3.44 4.31 2.54
N TYR A 6 -3.34 3.20 1.81
CA TYR A 6 -3.01 3.20 0.40
C TYR A 6 -4.10 3.88 -0.43
N ILE A 7 -5.37 3.52 -0.20
CA ILE A 7 -6.53 4.18 -0.79
C ILE A 7 -6.48 5.68 -0.50
N ASN A 8 -6.21 6.11 0.73
CA ASN A 8 -6.14 7.54 1.08
C ASN A 8 -5.01 8.27 0.32
N GLN A 9 -3.91 7.58 0.00
CA GLN A 9 -2.88 8.13 -0.89
C GLN A 9 -3.33 8.16 -2.36
N ILE A 10 -4.12 7.18 -2.80
CA ILE A 10 -4.74 7.14 -4.12
C ILE A 10 -5.87 8.16 -4.24
N VAL A 11 -6.58 8.53 -3.17
CA VAL A 11 -7.74 9.46 -3.17
C VAL A 11 -7.37 10.88 -3.63
N LEU A 12 -6.08 11.19 -3.78
CA LEU A 12 -5.62 12.35 -4.56
C LEU A 12 -6.01 12.28 -6.04
N LEU A 13 -6.30 11.10 -6.57
CA LEU A 13 -7.03 10.91 -7.82
C LEU A 13 -8.46 11.40 -7.60
N LYS A 14 -8.85 12.44 -8.32
CA LYS A 14 -10.21 13.03 -8.35
C LYS A 14 -11.32 12.03 -8.70
N GLU A 15 -10.98 10.77 -8.96
CA GLU A 15 -11.83 9.74 -9.55
C GLU A 15 -11.95 8.49 -8.67
N TRP A 16 -12.02 8.65 -7.34
CA TRP A 16 -12.30 7.53 -6.41
C TRP A 16 -13.50 6.67 -6.84
N LYS A 17 -14.52 7.29 -7.45
CA LYS A 17 -15.69 6.56 -7.99
C LYS A 17 -15.30 5.59 -9.12
N VAL A 18 -14.38 5.99 -9.98
CA VAL A 18 -13.88 5.22 -11.12
C VAL A 18 -13.03 4.06 -10.61
N PHE A 19 -12.13 4.30 -9.66
CA PHE A 19 -11.36 3.22 -9.02
C PHE A 19 -12.25 2.24 -8.26
N LYS A 20 -13.24 2.72 -7.49
CA LYS A 20 -14.16 1.85 -6.75
C LYS A 20 -14.93 0.93 -7.69
N TRP A 21 -15.43 1.47 -8.81
CA TRP A 21 -16.10 0.67 -9.83
C TRP A 21 -15.13 -0.37 -10.42
N PHE A 22 -13.91 0.04 -10.79
CA PHE A 22 -12.89 -0.83 -11.38
C PHE A 22 -12.52 -1.98 -10.44
N LYS A 23 -12.37 -1.70 -9.14
CA LYS A 23 -12.16 -2.73 -8.13
C LYS A 23 -13.29 -3.75 -8.15
N THR A 24 -14.54 -3.30 -8.01
CA THR A 24 -15.70 -4.19 -7.88
C THR A 24 -15.98 -5.03 -9.12
N HIS A 25 -15.75 -4.50 -10.33
CA HIS A 25 -16.14 -5.16 -11.57
C HIS A 25 -14.98 -5.85 -12.29
N VAL A 26 -13.75 -5.35 -12.13
CA VAL A 26 -12.56 -5.88 -12.81
C VAL A 26 -11.67 -6.66 -11.83
N LEU A 27 -11.19 -6.03 -10.76
CA LEU A 27 -10.22 -6.66 -9.85
C LEU A 27 -10.84 -7.81 -9.04
N ASP A 28 -12.05 -7.63 -8.51
CA ASP A 28 -12.71 -8.68 -7.71
C ASP A 28 -13.11 -9.90 -8.59
N SER A 29 -13.30 -9.68 -9.90
CA SER A 29 -13.64 -10.72 -10.88
C SER A 29 -12.41 -11.45 -11.44
N LYS A 30 -11.20 -10.85 -11.35
CA LYS A 30 -10.00 -11.35 -12.01
C LYS A 30 -8.79 -11.41 -11.09
N LEU A 31 -8.28 -12.62 -10.89
CA LEU A 31 -7.09 -12.90 -10.06
C LEU A 31 -5.76 -12.75 -10.80
N GLN A 32 -5.78 -12.57 -12.13
CA GLN A 32 -4.58 -12.44 -12.95
C GLN A 32 -4.02 -11.01 -12.90
N PRO A 33 -2.70 -10.80 -13.10
CA PRO A 33 -2.09 -9.48 -13.07
C PRO A 33 -2.34 -8.64 -14.35
N SER A 34 -3.06 -9.20 -15.32
CA SER A 34 -3.32 -8.59 -16.61
C SER A 34 -4.73 -8.88 -17.11
N ILE A 35 -5.18 -8.11 -18.10
CA ILE A 35 -6.47 -8.29 -18.76
C ILE A 35 -6.38 -8.00 -20.26
N ALA A 36 -7.03 -8.83 -21.07
CA ALA A 36 -7.15 -8.58 -22.50
C ALA A 36 -8.11 -7.41 -22.76
N ASP A 37 -7.85 -6.61 -23.79
CA ASP A 37 -8.65 -5.43 -24.17
C ASP A 37 -10.13 -5.82 -24.40
N GLN A 38 -10.37 -6.92 -25.12
CA GLN A 38 -11.74 -7.40 -25.37
C GLN A 38 -12.46 -7.79 -24.07
N GLU A 39 -11.76 -8.44 -23.15
CA GLU A 39 -12.32 -8.84 -21.86
C GLU A 39 -12.59 -7.63 -20.97
N LEU A 40 -11.65 -6.67 -20.93
CA LEU A 40 -11.81 -5.41 -20.21
C LEU A 40 -13.02 -4.65 -20.72
N ARG A 41 -13.18 -4.52 -22.05
CA ARG A 41 -14.35 -3.89 -22.69
C ARG A 41 -15.66 -4.62 -22.37
N SER A 42 -15.63 -5.94 -22.30
CA SER A 42 -16.79 -6.74 -21.89
C SER A 42 -17.19 -6.43 -20.44
N LEU A 43 -16.24 -6.43 -19.51
CA LEU A 43 -16.48 -6.09 -18.10
C LEU A 43 -16.95 -4.64 -17.93
N LEU A 44 -16.37 -3.70 -18.69
CA LEU A 44 -16.80 -2.29 -18.74
C LEU A 44 -18.23 -2.15 -19.23
N SER A 45 -18.64 -2.96 -20.20
CA SER A 45 -20.01 -2.96 -20.72
C SER A 45 -21.02 -3.52 -19.71
N LEU A 46 -20.63 -4.50 -18.90
CA LEU A 46 -21.50 -5.13 -17.89
C LEU A 46 -21.83 -4.21 -16.70
N GLY A 47 -20.88 -3.39 -16.24
CA GLY A 47 -21.12 -2.48 -15.10
C GLY A 47 -21.72 -1.12 -15.47
N GLY A 48 -22.09 -0.91 -16.74
CA GLY A 48 -22.87 0.23 -17.23
C GLY A 48 -22.09 1.53 -17.51
N LYS A 49 -22.52 2.25 -18.57
CA LYS A 49 -22.17 3.62 -19.00
C LYS A 49 -20.69 4.04 -19.03
N LEU A 50 -19.72 3.14 -18.97
CA LEU A 50 -18.33 3.50 -19.26
C LEU A 50 -18.09 3.48 -20.79
N LYS A 51 -17.52 4.56 -21.33
CA LYS A 51 -17.16 4.79 -22.73
C LYS A 51 -15.66 4.50 -22.93
N ASP A 52 -15.21 4.44 -24.18
CA ASP A 52 -13.78 4.26 -24.52
C ASP A 52 -12.84 5.27 -23.83
N GLY A 53 -13.33 6.47 -23.52
CA GLY A 53 -12.57 7.48 -22.77
C GLY A 53 -12.15 7.02 -21.37
N ASP A 54 -12.84 6.05 -20.77
CA ASP A 54 -12.55 5.59 -19.43
C ASP A 54 -11.31 4.68 -19.36
N ILE A 55 -10.98 3.97 -20.44
CA ILE A 55 -9.72 3.22 -20.53
C ILE A 55 -8.54 4.20 -20.49
N SER A 56 -8.64 5.31 -21.22
CA SER A 56 -7.65 6.39 -21.14
C SER A 56 -7.56 6.96 -19.73
N LEU A 57 -8.68 7.17 -19.03
CA LEU A 57 -8.67 7.61 -17.63
C LEU A 57 -7.95 6.62 -16.70
N PHE A 58 -8.16 5.30 -16.87
CA PHE A 58 -7.44 4.29 -16.08
C PHE A 58 -5.94 4.28 -16.35
N ILE A 59 -5.53 4.53 -17.60
CA ILE A 59 -4.11 4.65 -17.97
C ILE A 59 -3.50 5.92 -17.38
N ASP A 60 -4.18 7.06 -17.54
CA ASP A 60 -3.74 8.35 -17.01
C ASP A 60 -3.67 8.36 -15.47
N ALA A 61 -4.58 7.61 -14.82
CA ALA A 61 -4.58 7.38 -13.38
C ALA A 61 -3.47 6.40 -12.92
N GLY A 62 -2.78 5.72 -13.84
CA GLY A 62 -1.74 4.73 -13.54
C GLY A 62 -2.28 3.43 -12.93
N ILE A 63 -3.56 3.11 -13.17
CA ILE A 63 -4.21 1.86 -12.75
C ILE A 63 -4.00 0.77 -13.81
N LEU A 64 -3.91 1.16 -15.08
CA LEU A 64 -3.62 0.28 -16.20
C LEU A 64 -2.36 0.73 -16.93
N THR A 65 -1.57 -0.24 -17.38
CA THR A 65 -0.43 -0.02 -18.28
C THR A 65 -0.58 -0.91 -19.49
N ARG A 66 -0.44 -0.37 -20.70
CA ARG A 66 -0.47 -1.19 -21.91
C ARG A 66 0.80 -2.02 -22.03
N GLN A 67 0.67 -3.32 -22.31
CA GLN A 67 1.82 -4.19 -22.51
C GLN A 67 2.54 -3.83 -23.82
N LEU A 68 3.87 -3.83 -23.81
CA LEU A 68 4.68 -3.45 -24.97
C LEU A 68 4.74 -4.55 -26.04
N ILE A 69 4.66 -5.81 -25.62
CA ILE A 69 4.78 -6.99 -26.50
C ILE A 69 3.43 -7.32 -27.15
N ASP A 70 2.35 -7.15 -26.39
CA ASP A 70 0.99 -7.45 -26.84
C ASP A 70 0.10 -6.22 -26.62
N PRO A 71 -0.23 -5.46 -27.67
CA PRO A 71 -1.06 -4.27 -27.55
C PRO A 71 -2.51 -4.59 -27.15
N GLU A 72 -2.94 -5.85 -27.24
CA GLU A 72 -4.27 -6.28 -26.82
C GLU A 72 -4.33 -6.64 -25.33
N VAL A 73 -3.24 -6.43 -24.57
CA VAL A 73 -3.18 -6.75 -23.14
C VAL A 73 -2.81 -5.52 -22.31
N TYR A 74 -3.51 -5.34 -21.20
CA TYR A 74 -3.21 -4.38 -20.15
C TYR A 74 -2.70 -5.08 -18.90
N TRP A 75 -1.69 -4.51 -18.26
CA TRP A 75 -1.25 -4.89 -16.92
C TRP A 75 -1.95 -4.03 -15.88
N PHE A 76 -2.31 -4.66 -14.77
CA PHE A 76 -2.73 -3.93 -13.59
C PHE A 76 -1.52 -3.27 -12.94
N ALA A 77 -1.61 -1.96 -12.77
CA ALA A 77 -0.59 -1.14 -12.13
C ALA A 77 -1.10 -0.64 -10.79
N ILE A 78 -0.17 -0.38 -9.88
CA ILE A 78 -0.44 0.18 -8.56
C ILE A 78 -0.02 1.65 -8.62
N PRO A 79 -0.97 2.59 -8.72
CA PRO A 79 -0.66 4.01 -8.77
C PRO A 79 0.25 4.43 -7.63
N ASN A 80 1.27 5.23 -7.95
CA ASN A 80 2.19 5.85 -6.99
C ASN A 80 2.94 4.87 -6.05
N ILE A 81 3.06 3.59 -6.45
CA ILE A 81 3.71 2.55 -5.62
C ILE A 81 5.15 2.91 -5.25
N GLY A 82 5.89 3.61 -6.12
CA GLY A 82 7.26 4.05 -5.82
C GLY A 82 7.34 4.95 -4.59
N SER A 83 6.43 5.91 -4.45
CA SER A 83 6.36 6.81 -3.29
C SER A 83 6.00 6.05 -2.01
N LEU A 84 5.09 5.07 -2.12
CA LEU A 84 4.70 4.20 -1.01
C LEU A 84 5.88 3.35 -0.53
N LEU A 85 6.59 2.68 -1.45
CA LEU A 85 7.77 1.86 -1.15
C LEU A 85 8.89 2.69 -0.54
N LYS A 86 9.09 3.92 -1.03
CA LYS A 86 10.03 4.88 -0.43
C LYS A 86 9.63 5.21 1.01
N GLY A 87 8.36 5.55 1.23
CA GLY A 87 7.82 5.86 2.56
C GLY A 87 7.90 4.69 3.54
N LEU A 88 7.72 3.45 3.06
CA LEU A 88 7.94 2.23 3.84
C LEU A 88 9.41 2.09 4.25
N SER A 89 10.34 2.23 3.30
CA SER A 89 11.78 2.18 3.57
C SER A 89 12.21 3.24 4.58
N GLN A 90 11.66 4.46 4.45
CA GLN A 90 11.95 5.56 5.37
C GLN A 90 11.33 5.35 6.75
N GLY A 91 10.10 4.84 6.84
CA GLY A 91 9.44 4.50 8.10
C GLY A 91 10.21 3.47 8.92
N ARG A 92 10.71 2.42 8.25
CA ARG A 92 11.60 1.41 8.87
C ARG A 92 12.83 2.05 9.50
N LYS A 93 13.52 2.92 8.74
CA LYS A 93 14.72 3.62 9.21
C LYS A 93 14.40 4.57 10.37
N GLU A 94 13.28 5.27 10.32
CA GLU A 94 12.83 6.18 11.37
C GLU A 94 12.59 5.42 12.68
N ILE A 95 11.90 4.27 12.63
CA ILE A 95 11.65 3.43 13.82
C ILE A 95 12.97 2.86 14.38
N LEU A 96 13.81 2.30 13.52
CA LEU A 96 15.09 1.72 13.97
C LEU A 96 16.00 2.79 14.56
N SER A 97 16.05 3.99 13.97
CA SER A 97 16.77 5.12 14.54
C SER A 97 16.21 5.50 15.91
N LEU A 98 14.88 5.65 16.03
CA LEU A 98 14.23 6.00 17.29
C LEU A 98 14.56 5.02 18.42
N LEU A 99 14.54 3.71 18.13
CA LEU A 99 14.86 2.69 19.13
C LEU A 99 16.35 2.65 19.43
N ASN A 100 17.23 2.72 18.42
CA ASN A 100 18.68 2.66 18.63
C ASN A 100 19.24 3.82 19.47
N HIS A 101 18.53 4.96 19.55
CA HIS A 101 18.90 6.05 20.46
C HIS A 101 18.58 5.79 21.93
N ASN A 102 17.76 4.79 22.24
CA ASN A 102 17.46 4.42 23.63
C ASN A 102 18.55 3.49 24.18
N HIS A 103 18.90 3.65 25.46
CA HIS A 103 19.93 2.85 26.13
C HIS A 103 19.76 1.33 25.94
N TYR A 104 18.52 0.83 26.08
CA TYR A 104 18.20 -0.58 25.94
C TYR A 104 17.70 -0.97 24.54
N LYS A 105 17.74 -0.05 23.58
CA LYS A 105 17.21 -0.23 22.22
C LYS A 105 15.75 -0.68 22.18
N GLU A 106 14.97 -0.21 23.15
CA GLU A 106 13.57 -0.58 23.33
C GLU A 106 12.70 0.63 23.69
N MET A 107 11.39 0.51 23.48
CA MET A 107 10.39 1.49 23.88
C MET A 107 9.08 0.77 24.21
N MET A 108 8.34 1.25 25.22
CA MET A 108 6.99 0.76 25.51
C MET A 108 6.08 0.88 24.28
N LEU A 109 5.33 -0.18 23.96
CA LEU A 109 4.51 -0.26 22.74
C LEU A 109 3.40 0.80 22.72
N ALA A 110 2.64 0.93 23.82
CA ALA A 110 1.50 1.85 23.90
C ALA A 110 1.84 3.33 23.60
N PRO A 111 2.90 3.95 24.17
CA PRO A 111 3.28 5.31 23.79
C PRO A 111 3.92 5.37 22.40
N MET A 112 4.55 4.29 21.92
CA MET A 112 5.14 4.25 20.59
C MET A 112 4.06 4.27 19.50
N GLU A 113 3.00 3.47 19.63
CA GLU A 113 1.86 3.42 18.70
C GLU A 113 1.15 4.77 18.53
N ARG A 114 1.23 5.66 19.53
CA ARG A 114 0.64 7.00 19.46
C ARG A 114 1.52 8.02 18.74
N LYS A 115 2.78 7.71 18.46
CA LYS A 115 3.67 8.61 17.72
C LYS A 115 3.37 8.52 16.24
N ARG A 116 3.32 9.68 15.59
CA ARG A 116 3.22 9.77 14.13
C ARG A 116 4.62 9.74 13.52
N LEU A 117 4.80 8.87 12.52
CA LEU A 117 6.00 8.86 11.69
C LEU A 117 6.03 10.10 10.80
N ARG A 118 7.21 10.68 10.61
CA ARG A 118 7.41 11.88 9.80
C ARG A 118 7.69 11.54 8.34
N LEU A 119 8.35 10.41 8.10
CA LEU A 119 8.86 10.05 6.79
C LEU A 119 8.06 8.94 6.11
N SER A 120 7.12 8.32 6.82
CA SER A 120 6.25 7.29 6.27
C SER A 120 4.82 7.80 6.14
N PRO A 121 4.14 7.56 5.01
CA PRO A 121 2.72 7.80 4.90
C PRO A 121 1.89 6.64 5.50
N LEU A 122 2.55 5.57 5.96
CA LEU A 122 1.94 4.42 6.61
C LEU A 122 1.97 4.60 8.13
N ASP A 123 0.93 4.09 8.81
CA ASP A 123 0.81 4.20 10.26
C ASP A 123 1.96 3.51 11.01
N MET A 124 2.21 3.96 12.25
CA MET A 124 3.21 3.38 13.14
C MET A 124 2.99 1.88 13.33
N ARG A 125 1.73 1.45 13.47
CA ARG A 125 1.40 0.04 13.69
C ARG A 125 1.76 -0.83 12.49
N PHE A 126 1.57 -0.31 11.28
CA PHE A 126 1.96 -1.01 10.05
C PHE A 126 3.46 -1.28 10.04
N ASN A 127 4.26 -0.24 10.27
CA ASN A 127 5.72 -0.35 10.22
C ASN A 127 6.27 -1.23 11.37
N LEU A 128 5.64 -1.20 12.55
CA LEU A 128 5.96 -2.10 13.67
C LEU A 128 5.70 -3.56 13.30
N CYS A 129 4.51 -3.88 12.80
CA CYS A 129 4.16 -5.24 12.37
C CYS A 129 5.10 -5.74 11.27
N ASP A 130 5.42 -4.88 10.29
CA ASP A 130 6.33 -5.18 9.21
C ASP A 130 7.75 -5.48 9.71
N LEU A 131 8.32 -4.65 10.59
CA LEU A 131 9.65 -4.88 11.17
C LEU A 131 9.71 -6.10 12.09
N ILE A 132 8.63 -6.40 12.83
CA ILE A 132 8.50 -7.62 13.64
C ILE A 132 8.42 -8.85 12.71
N GLY A 133 7.62 -8.79 11.65
CA GLY A 133 7.50 -9.86 10.66
C GLY A 133 8.82 -10.13 9.92
N MET A 134 9.63 -9.09 9.72
CA MET A 134 11.00 -9.20 9.18
C MET A 134 12.04 -9.64 10.22
N GLY A 135 11.66 -9.86 11.48
CA GLY A 135 12.57 -10.27 12.56
C GLY A 135 13.50 -9.17 13.09
N HIS A 136 13.40 -7.93 12.60
CA HIS A 136 14.27 -6.82 13.03
C HIS A 136 13.88 -6.27 14.39
N LEU A 137 12.61 -6.43 14.77
CA LEU A 137 12.08 -6.07 16.08
C LEU A 137 11.45 -7.29 16.72
N ARG A 138 11.41 -7.28 18.06
CA ARG A 138 10.66 -8.25 18.85
C ARG A 138 9.87 -7.56 19.95
N THR A 139 8.77 -8.17 20.36
CA THR A 139 8.01 -7.74 21.53
C THR A 139 8.57 -8.43 22.77
N VAL A 140 8.77 -7.66 23.84
CA VAL A 140 9.25 -8.15 25.12
C VAL A 140 8.27 -7.72 26.21
N GLN A 141 7.96 -8.66 27.10
CA GLN A 141 7.13 -8.38 28.26
C GLN A 141 8.01 -7.75 29.36
N THR A 142 7.62 -6.57 29.82
CA THR A 142 8.24 -5.90 30.97
C THR A 142 7.24 -5.84 32.13
N PRO A 143 7.70 -5.55 33.37
CA PRO A 143 6.79 -5.38 34.51
C PRO A 143 5.74 -4.29 34.31
N THR A 144 6.02 -3.29 33.47
CA THR A 144 5.13 -2.16 33.20
C THR A 144 4.32 -2.32 31.91
N GLY A 145 4.49 -3.43 31.17
CA GLY A 145 3.72 -3.75 29.98
C GLY A 145 4.57 -4.26 28.82
N LEU A 146 4.02 -4.22 27.60
CA LEU A 146 4.74 -4.65 26.40
C LEU A 146 5.67 -3.54 25.90
N ALA A 147 6.91 -3.90 25.59
CA ALA A 147 7.86 -3.07 24.89
C ALA A 147 8.26 -3.69 23.54
N VAL A 148 8.65 -2.85 22.61
CA VAL A 148 9.26 -3.24 21.34
C VAL A 148 10.76 -3.00 21.48
N GLN A 149 11.55 -4.01 21.13
CA GLN A 149 13.00 -3.99 21.23
C GLN A 149 13.62 -4.38 19.89
N VAL A 150 14.75 -3.77 19.54
CA VAL A 150 15.56 -4.19 18.39
C VAL A 150 16.10 -5.61 18.63
N SER A 151 15.85 -6.50 17.68
CA SER A 151 16.41 -7.85 17.73
C SER A 151 17.94 -7.76 17.67
N LYS A 152 18.61 -8.52 18.54
CA LYS A 152 20.05 -8.74 18.40
C LYS A 152 20.21 -9.89 17.41
N ASP A 153 21.00 -9.68 16.37
CA ASP A 153 21.48 -10.77 15.50
C ASP A 153 22.12 -11.89 16.34
#